data_AF-A0A9W8A5R2-F1
#
_entry.id   AF-A0A9W8A5R2-F1
#
_cell.length_a   1.000
_cell.length_b   1.000
_cell.length_c   1.000
_cell.angle_alpha   90.00
_cell.angle_beta   90.00
_cell.angle_gamma   90.00
#
_symmetry.space_group_name_H-M   'P 1'
#
loop_
_entity.id
_entity.type
_entity.pdbx_description
1 polymer ?
#
loop_
_entity_poly.entity_id
_entity_poly.type
_entity_poly.pdbx_seq_one_letter_code
_entity_poly.pdbx_strand_id
1 'polypeptide(L)'
;MSKLSETTDFDMESDQAPETLHLYDPSAAGRSNRAQRKRCIMLGFLGLCGFALLALTIFNSTLMITTLGTLRNSIQVQREQWTADRLRDEAKAEAEAQSRAAALNATLTPEALRAQRIEEAERRSEATLGHVYVINLAKRTDRRDTMTNMFRLLNIPVEFLTAATPATMEYTPPSAVKAKLSPGRLACWRSHMNALQDIVRHDYPVATILEDDVSVEMQLVDRVAASMPHVPADWDMFYLGHCSTGKYFGPLVKGTEDVRILNGAWCTHGYMVSQRGARKLLRLLANPVDAIDGMIAALGLKHEIVSYAANPSLVAQIRSSDDPSDIPASGHGRLWEGLDIDTRKKLDELIKHGDPLLLG
;
A
#
# COMPACT_ATOMS: atom_id res chain seq x y z
N MET A 1 53.98 -3.85 27.34
CA MET A 1 55.34 -3.39 27.00
C MET A 1 55.20 -2.00 26.40
N SER A 2 55.10 -0.91 27.18
CA SER A 2 56.21 -0.13 27.78
C SER A 2 57.32 0.14 26.76
N LYS A 3 57.87 1.33 26.58
CA LYS A 3 57.84 2.68 27.17
C LYS A 3 58.70 3.52 26.18
N LEU A 4 58.45 4.82 25.95
CA LEU A 4 59.21 5.96 26.52
C LEU A 4 60.75 5.75 26.45
N SER A 5 61.61 6.71 26.09
CA SER A 5 61.50 8.16 25.93
C SER A 5 62.88 8.72 25.49
N GLU A 6 62.88 10.01 25.12
CA GLU A 6 63.84 11.06 25.56
C GLU A 6 65.31 11.00 25.10
N THR A 7 65.73 11.95 24.24
CA THR A 7 66.35 13.27 24.54
C THR A 7 67.73 13.22 25.17
N THR A 8 68.66 14.00 24.61
CA THR A 8 69.74 14.80 25.24
C THR A 8 70.58 15.39 24.09
N ASP A 9 70.61 16.69 23.90
CA ASP A 9 71.36 17.75 24.59
C ASP A 9 72.68 18.10 23.86
N PHE A 10 72.67 19.33 23.35
CA PHE A 10 73.69 20.39 23.53
C PHE A 10 75.15 19.97 23.78
N ASP A 11 76.09 20.39 22.91
CA ASP A 11 77.30 21.12 23.34
C ASP A 11 78.12 21.77 22.20
N MET A 12 78.45 23.05 22.47
CA MET A 12 79.62 23.89 22.16
C MET A 12 80.63 23.60 21.01
N GLU A 13 80.74 24.60 20.14
CA GLU A 13 81.91 25.51 19.94
C GLU A 13 83.26 25.07 19.32
N SER A 14 83.77 25.97 18.46
CA SER A 14 85.16 26.22 17.98
C SER A 14 85.75 25.28 16.92
N ASP A 15 86.01 25.72 15.68
CA ASP A 15 87.03 26.68 15.17
C ASP A 15 88.38 26.01 14.83
N GLN A 16 88.74 26.06 13.54
CA GLN A 16 90.07 26.36 12.95
C GLN A 16 90.37 25.61 11.63
N ALA A 17 90.26 26.38 10.53
CA ALA A 17 91.24 26.69 9.46
C ALA A 17 92.20 25.62 8.86
N PRO A 18 92.81 25.87 7.68
CA PRO A 18 92.20 26.18 6.39
C PRO A 18 92.73 25.31 5.22
N GLU A 19 91.87 25.21 4.20
CA GLU A 19 92.06 25.13 2.75
C GLU A 19 93.48 25.03 2.12
N THR A 20 93.62 24.15 1.13
CA THR A 20 94.39 24.43 -0.11
C THR A 20 93.67 23.90 -1.35
N LEU A 21 93.84 24.65 -2.44
CA LEU A 21 92.93 24.87 -3.56
C LEU A 21 93.61 24.52 -4.90
N HIS A 22 92.89 23.89 -5.82
CA HIS A 22 93.11 23.95 -7.28
C HIS A 22 91.78 23.60 -7.99
N LEU A 23 91.32 24.17 -9.11
CA LEU A 23 91.52 25.42 -9.85
C LEU A 23 90.29 25.47 -10.82
N TYR A 24 89.56 26.58 -10.92
CA TYR A 24 88.28 26.70 -11.65
C TYR A 24 88.43 27.38 -13.03
N ASP A 25 87.83 26.80 -14.08
CA ASP A 25 87.79 27.32 -15.47
C ASP A 25 86.74 28.46 -15.62
N PRO A 26 87.16 29.69 -15.99
CA PRO A 26 86.28 30.87 -16.02
C PRO A 26 85.36 30.98 -17.27
N SER A 27 85.50 30.10 -18.27
CA SER A 27 84.85 30.30 -19.58
C SER A 27 83.39 29.79 -19.67
N ALA A 28 82.95 28.97 -18.70
CA ALA A 28 81.59 28.43 -18.64
C ALA A 28 80.57 29.36 -17.92
N ALA A 29 81.03 30.27 -17.06
CA ALA A 29 80.17 31.07 -16.18
C ALA A 29 79.43 32.25 -16.88
N GLY A 30 79.97 32.74 -18.00
CA GLY A 30 79.44 33.95 -18.68
C GLY A 30 78.21 33.72 -19.57
N ARG A 31 78.08 32.53 -20.19
CA ARG A 31 76.94 32.20 -21.07
C ARG A 31 75.71 31.70 -20.30
N SER A 32 75.89 31.07 -19.14
CA SER A 32 74.77 30.55 -18.33
C SER A 32 73.98 31.67 -17.64
N ASN A 33 74.65 32.68 -17.08
CA ASN A 33 74.02 33.72 -16.26
C ASN A 33 73.02 34.62 -17.01
N ARG A 34 73.25 34.91 -18.31
CA ARG A 34 72.34 35.75 -19.11
C ARG A 34 71.08 34.99 -19.57
N ALA A 35 71.22 33.71 -19.91
CA ALA A 35 70.10 32.84 -20.25
C ALA A 35 69.26 32.48 -19.02
N GLN A 36 69.92 32.28 -17.87
CA GLN A 36 69.29 31.98 -16.59
C GLN A 36 68.50 33.18 -16.04
N ARG A 37 69.04 34.42 -16.13
CA ARG A 37 68.27 35.64 -15.81
C ARG A 37 67.05 35.84 -16.71
N LYS A 38 67.17 35.63 -18.02
CA LYS A 38 66.02 35.73 -18.95
C LYS A 38 64.95 34.66 -18.66
N ARG A 39 65.36 33.43 -18.33
CA ARG A 39 64.46 32.34 -17.91
C ARG A 39 63.76 32.66 -16.59
N CYS A 40 64.46 33.18 -15.58
CA CYS A 40 63.85 33.59 -14.31
C CYS A 40 62.83 34.72 -14.47
N ILE A 41 63.10 35.73 -15.31
CA ILE A 41 62.14 36.80 -15.60
C ILE A 41 60.93 36.27 -16.38
N MET A 42 61.14 35.42 -17.40
CA MET A 42 60.03 34.81 -18.14
C MET A 42 59.18 33.89 -17.25
N LEU A 43 59.79 33.08 -16.39
CA LEU A 43 59.11 32.23 -15.42
C LEU A 43 58.34 33.06 -14.38
N GLY A 44 58.88 34.21 -13.95
CA GLY A 44 58.18 35.16 -13.08
C GLY A 44 56.96 35.80 -13.74
N PHE A 45 57.07 36.22 -15.01
CA PHE A 45 55.95 36.76 -15.79
C PHE A 45 54.90 35.69 -16.11
N LEU A 46 55.30 34.47 -16.49
CA LEU A 46 54.40 33.34 -16.70
C LEU A 46 53.68 32.94 -15.41
N GLY A 47 54.37 32.98 -14.26
CA GLY A 47 53.78 32.77 -12.95
C GLY A 47 52.73 33.83 -12.62
N LEU A 48 53.05 35.13 -12.79
CA LEU A 48 52.11 36.24 -12.58
C LEU A 48 50.88 36.16 -13.51
N CYS A 49 51.08 35.84 -14.80
CA CYS A 49 49.97 35.62 -15.73
C CYS A 49 49.13 34.40 -15.34
N GLY A 50 49.75 33.32 -14.87
CA GLY A 50 49.05 32.13 -14.36
C GLY A 50 48.22 32.42 -13.11
N PHE A 51 48.77 33.18 -12.15
CA PHE A 51 48.03 33.63 -10.96
C PHE A 51 46.87 34.57 -11.33
N ALA A 52 47.06 35.48 -12.29
CA ALA A 52 46.00 36.37 -12.76
C ALA A 52 44.86 35.60 -13.45
N LEU A 53 45.18 34.60 -14.29
CA LEU A 53 44.20 33.72 -14.93
C LEU A 53 43.43 32.88 -13.90
N LEU A 54 44.13 32.33 -12.90
CA LEU A 54 43.50 31.57 -11.81
C LEU A 54 42.59 32.47 -10.94
N ALA A 55 43.03 33.69 -10.63
CA ALA A 55 42.20 34.64 -9.89
C ALA A 55 40.95 35.02 -10.69
N LEU A 56 41.07 35.21 -12.01
CA LEU A 56 39.94 35.50 -12.90
C LEU A 56 38.96 34.31 -13.00
N THR A 57 39.47 33.08 -13.08
CA THR A 57 38.62 31.89 -13.12
C THR A 57 37.90 31.67 -11.79
N ILE A 58 38.56 31.88 -10.64
CA ILE A 58 37.95 31.82 -9.31
C ILE A 58 36.88 32.91 -9.17
N PHE A 59 37.16 34.14 -9.61
CA PHE A 59 36.21 35.24 -9.57
C PHE A 59 34.97 34.95 -10.44
N ASN A 60 35.17 34.54 -11.70
CA ASN A 60 34.08 34.19 -12.62
C ASN A 60 33.27 32.99 -12.11
N SER A 61 33.91 31.98 -11.50
CA SER A 61 33.23 30.82 -10.93
C SER A 61 32.39 31.20 -9.70
N THR A 62 32.92 32.05 -8.82
CA THR A 62 32.18 32.58 -7.66
C THR A 62 30.98 33.41 -8.11
N LEU A 63 31.14 34.26 -9.13
CA LEU A 63 30.04 35.03 -9.72
C LEU A 63 28.98 34.12 -10.37
N MET A 64 29.40 33.05 -11.05
CA MET A 64 28.47 32.07 -11.62
C MET A 64 27.70 31.29 -10.54
N ILE A 65 28.39 30.83 -9.49
CA ILE A 65 27.76 30.07 -8.39
C ILE A 65 26.75 30.95 -7.65
N THR A 66 27.11 32.21 -7.38
CA THR A 66 26.19 33.17 -6.73
C THR A 66 24.98 33.49 -7.60
N THR A 67 25.17 33.72 -8.89
CA THR A 67 24.05 33.96 -9.84
C THR A 67 23.17 32.73 -10.04
N LEU A 68 23.73 31.52 -10.10
CA LEU A 68 22.95 30.27 -10.11
C LEU A 68 22.20 30.05 -8.79
N GLY A 69 22.81 30.41 -7.67
CA GLY A 69 22.19 30.34 -6.34
C GLY A 69 20.99 31.29 -6.22
N THR A 70 21.12 32.54 -6.69
CA THR A 70 20.00 33.50 -6.69
C THR A 70 18.89 33.08 -7.66
N LEU A 71 19.24 32.57 -8.84
CA LEU A 71 18.27 32.04 -9.79
C LEU A 71 17.51 30.84 -9.20
N ARG A 72 18.23 29.88 -8.59
CA ARG A 72 17.62 28.73 -7.90
C ARG A 72 16.65 29.16 -6.81
N ASN A 73 17.04 30.12 -5.97
CA ASN A 73 16.18 30.65 -4.91
C ASN A 73 14.95 31.36 -5.49
N SER A 74 15.11 32.14 -6.57
CA SER A 74 14.00 32.80 -7.24
C SER A 74 13.01 31.80 -7.84
N ILE A 75 13.50 30.74 -8.50
CA ILE A 75 12.66 29.65 -9.03
C ILE A 75 11.93 28.93 -7.88
N GLN A 76 12.62 28.67 -6.77
CA GLN A 76 12.00 28.03 -5.61
C GLN A 76 10.87 28.88 -5.03
N VAL A 77 11.10 30.18 -4.82
CA VAL A 77 10.09 31.12 -4.32
C VAL A 77 8.90 31.21 -5.28
N GLN A 78 9.14 31.32 -6.58
CA GLN A 78 8.06 31.33 -7.58
C GLN A 78 7.25 30.03 -7.57
N ARG A 79 7.92 28.87 -7.40
CA ARG A 79 7.24 27.57 -7.29
C ARG A 79 6.38 27.48 -6.04
N GLU A 80 6.88 27.95 -4.90
CA GLU A 80 6.13 28.00 -3.64
C GLU A 80 4.92 28.92 -3.75
N GLN A 81 5.08 30.11 -4.34
CA GLN A 81 3.97 31.05 -4.60
C GLN A 81 2.92 30.45 -5.52
N TRP A 82 3.34 29.90 -6.68
CA TRP A 82 2.42 29.26 -7.62
C TRP A 82 1.65 28.10 -6.98
N THR A 83 2.32 27.30 -6.14
CA THR A 83 1.68 26.20 -5.42
C THR A 83 0.65 26.72 -4.41
N ALA A 84 0.98 27.78 -3.67
CA ALA A 84 0.07 28.41 -2.72
C ALA A 84 -1.14 29.05 -3.40
N ASP A 85 -0.95 29.71 -4.55
CA ASP A 85 -2.03 30.28 -5.36
C ASP A 85 -2.95 29.19 -5.89
N ARG A 86 -2.40 28.11 -6.46
CA ARG A 86 -3.18 26.97 -6.92
C ARG A 86 -4.01 26.35 -5.79
N LEU A 87 -3.42 26.13 -4.62
CA LEU A 87 -4.14 25.58 -3.46
C LEU A 87 -5.25 26.52 -2.96
N ARG A 88 -5.03 27.84 -3.01
CA ARG A 88 -6.07 28.84 -2.68
C ARG A 88 -7.21 28.82 -3.69
N ASP A 89 -6.90 28.74 -4.98
CA ASP A 89 -7.91 28.68 -6.04
C ASP A 89 -8.72 27.39 -5.96
N GLU A 90 -8.07 26.24 -5.71
CA GLU A 90 -8.73 24.95 -5.46
C GLU A 90 -9.65 25.03 -4.24
N ALA A 91 -9.17 25.54 -3.10
CA ALA A 91 -9.97 25.69 -1.88
C ALA A 91 -11.16 26.64 -2.08
N LYS A 92 -10.98 27.73 -2.84
CA LYS A 92 -12.06 28.67 -3.17
C LYS A 92 -13.10 28.01 -4.06
N ALA A 93 -12.67 27.28 -5.09
CA ALA A 93 -13.58 26.53 -5.97
C ALA A 93 -14.37 25.48 -5.19
N GLU A 94 -13.72 24.78 -4.26
CA GLU A 94 -14.36 23.80 -3.38
C GLU A 94 -15.40 24.47 -2.46
N ALA A 95 -15.06 25.60 -1.83
CA ALA A 95 -15.99 26.36 -1.00
C ALA A 95 -17.20 26.88 -1.79
N GLU A 96 -16.99 27.37 -3.02
CA GLU A 96 -18.08 27.78 -3.92
C GLU A 96 -18.97 26.60 -4.32
N ALA A 97 -18.38 25.43 -4.62
CA ALA A 97 -19.13 24.21 -4.91
C ALA A 97 -19.95 23.75 -3.71
N GLN A 98 -19.37 23.74 -2.49
CA GLN A 98 -20.06 23.41 -1.25
C GLN A 98 -21.21 24.38 -0.97
N SER A 99 -21.00 25.69 -1.17
CA SER A 99 -22.05 26.70 -1.00
C SER A 99 -23.20 26.51 -1.98
N ARG A 100 -22.92 26.23 -3.26
CA ARG A 100 -23.94 25.92 -4.27
C ARG A 100 -24.70 24.64 -3.94
N ALA A 101 -24.00 23.58 -3.51
CA ALA A 101 -24.62 22.34 -3.08
C ALA A 101 -25.51 22.55 -1.85
N ALA A 102 -25.07 23.32 -0.86
CA ALA A 102 -25.87 23.67 0.31
C ALA A 102 -27.14 24.47 -0.07
N ALA A 103 -27.02 25.43 -1.00
CA ALA A 103 -28.16 26.19 -1.50
C ALA A 103 -29.17 25.30 -2.25
N LEU A 104 -28.68 24.34 -3.05
CA LEU A 104 -29.54 23.36 -3.72
C LEU A 104 -30.23 22.44 -2.70
N ASN A 105 -29.47 21.90 -1.75
CA ASN A 105 -29.99 21.01 -0.71
C ASN A 105 -31.03 21.70 0.19
N ALA A 106 -30.91 23.01 0.42
CA ALA A 106 -31.88 23.80 1.17
C ALA A 106 -33.27 23.88 0.50
N THR A 107 -33.37 23.55 -0.79
CA THR A 107 -34.63 23.50 -1.53
C THR A 107 -35.30 22.12 -1.55
N LEU A 108 -34.60 21.08 -1.08
CA LEU A 108 -35.09 19.71 -1.08
C LEU A 108 -35.93 19.41 0.16
N THR A 109 -36.89 18.49 0.03
CA THR A 109 -37.59 17.94 1.19
C THR A 109 -36.65 17.06 2.03
N PRO A 110 -36.94 16.84 3.32
CA PRO A 110 -36.16 15.91 4.15
C PRO A 110 -36.04 14.51 3.55
N GLU A 111 -37.08 14.00 2.88
CA GLU A 111 -37.07 12.71 2.21
C GLU A 111 -36.14 12.70 1.00
N ALA A 112 -36.20 13.74 0.16
CA ALA A 112 -35.32 13.87 -1.00
C ALA A 112 -33.85 13.99 -0.58
N LEU A 113 -33.56 14.75 0.48
CA LEU A 113 -32.21 14.86 1.04
C LEU A 113 -31.73 13.53 1.61
N ARG A 114 -32.62 12.75 2.26
CA ARG A 114 -32.30 11.39 2.73
C ARG A 114 -31.96 10.47 1.57
N ALA A 115 -32.77 10.45 0.52
CA ALA A 115 -32.53 9.63 -0.67
C ALA A 115 -31.19 9.97 -1.34
N GLN A 116 -30.89 11.27 -1.51
CA GLN A 116 -29.62 11.72 -2.08
C GLN A 116 -28.41 11.27 -1.25
N ARG A 117 -28.50 11.31 0.10
CA ARG A 117 -27.43 10.82 0.97
C ARG A 117 -27.21 9.32 0.85
N ILE A 118 -28.28 8.54 0.69
CA ILE A 118 -28.21 7.09 0.49
C ILE A 118 -27.52 6.81 -0.85
N GLU A 119 -27.96 7.44 -1.94
CA GLU A 119 -27.37 7.28 -3.27
C GLU A 119 -25.87 7.67 -3.29
N GLU A 120 -25.49 8.75 -2.60
CA GLU A 120 -24.10 9.13 -2.43
C GLU A 120 -23.29 8.06 -1.68
N ALA A 121 -23.84 7.54 -0.58
CA ALA A 121 -23.18 6.51 0.22
C ALA A 121 -23.04 5.19 -0.54
N GLU A 122 -24.06 4.79 -1.31
CA GLU A 122 -24.05 3.59 -2.17
C GLU A 122 -23.01 3.72 -3.28
N ARG A 123 -22.95 4.87 -3.96
CA ARG A 123 -21.92 5.09 -4.99
C ARG A 123 -20.51 5.10 -4.39
N ARG A 124 -20.33 5.69 -3.21
CA ARG A 124 -19.05 5.69 -2.49
C ARG A 124 -18.63 4.28 -2.10
N SER A 125 -19.59 3.45 -1.65
CA SER A 125 -19.30 2.07 -1.29
C SER A 125 -18.94 1.23 -2.51
N GLU A 126 -19.65 1.37 -3.63
CA GLU A 126 -19.32 0.71 -4.89
C GLU A 126 -17.93 1.12 -5.42
N ALA A 127 -17.59 2.42 -5.37
CA ALA A 127 -16.28 2.91 -5.78
C ALA A 127 -15.12 2.36 -4.91
N THR A 128 -15.41 2.00 -3.66
CA THR A 128 -14.41 1.53 -2.69
C THR A 128 -14.30 0.01 -2.64
N LEU A 129 -15.43 -0.69 -2.64
CA LEU A 129 -15.55 -2.13 -2.45
C LEU A 129 -15.70 -2.89 -3.79
N GLY A 130 -15.96 -2.16 -4.89
CA GLY A 130 -16.37 -2.76 -6.15
C GLY A 130 -17.76 -3.39 -6.05
N HIS A 131 -18.06 -4.32 -6.95
CA HIS A 131 -19.30 -5.08 -6.90
C HIS A 131 -19.29 -6.05 -5.72
N VAL A 132 -20.29 -5.99 -4.84
CA VAL A 132 -20.29 -6.79 -3.60
C VAL A 132 -21.23 -7.99 -3.74
N TYR A 133 -20.68 -9.19 -3.61
CA TYR A 133 -21.42 -10.43 -3.56
C TYR A 133 -21.50 -11.00 -2.15
N VAL A 134 -22.65 -11.56 -1.80
CA VAL A 134 -22.84 -12.43 -0.63
C VAL A 134 -23.21 -13.83 -1.12
N ILE A 135 -22.35 -14.80 -0.86
CA ILE A 135 -22.62 -16.22 -1.12
C ILE A 135 -23.51 -16.73 0.01
N ASN A 136 -24.74 -17.12 -0.34
CA ASN A 136 -25.75 -17.55 0.63
C ASN A 136 -26.40 -18.87 0.20
N LEU A 137 -26.55 -19.78 1.16
CA LEU A 137 -27.35 -20.99 0.91
C LEU A 137 -28.83 -20.62 0.82
N ALA A 138 -29.54 -21.08 -0.23
CA ALA A 138 -30.96 -20.75 -0.44
C ALA A 138 -31.87 -21.08 0.76
N LYS A 139 -31.50 -22.09 1.56
CA LYS A 139 -32.23 -22.47 2.78
C LYS A 139 -32.00 -21.54 3.98
N ARG A 140 -30.94 -20.72 3.96
CA ARG A 140 -30.52 -19.83 5.07
C ARG A 140 -31.12 -18.44 4.89
N THR A 141 -32.45 -18.38 4.88
CA THR A 141 -33.19 -17.11 4.78
C THR A 141 -32.96 -16.23 6.00
N ASP A 142 -32.73 -16.84 7.17
CA ASP A 142 -32.32 -16.19 8.42
C ASP A 142 -31.03 -15.35 8.26
N ARG A 143 -29.99 -15.94 7.67
CA ARG A 143 -28.74 -15.23 7.38
C ARG A 143 -28.91 -14.20 6.28
N ARG A 144 -29.71 -14.51 5.26
CA ARG A 144 -30.02 -13.58 4.16
C ARG A 144 -30.69 -12.30 4.67
N ASP A 145 -31.67 -12.42 5.55
CA ASP A 145 -32.39 -11.28 6.13
C ASP A 145 -31.44 -10.46 7.03
N THR A 146 -30.62 -11.13 7.83
CA THR A 146 -29.61 -10.48 8.67
C THR A 146 -28.62 -9.68 7.83
N MET A 147 -28.04 -10.30 6.80
CA MET A 147 -27.09 -9.66 5.89
C MET A 147 -27.75 -8.49 5.15
N THR A 148 -29.00 -8.65 4.70
CA THR A 148 -29.76 -7.59 4.03
C THR A 148 -29.91 -6.36 4.92
N ASN A 149 -30.32 -6.56 6.18
CA ASN A 149 -30.49 -5.46 7.14
C ASN A 149 -29.15 -4.80 7.50
N MET A 150 -28.09 -5.60 7.65
CA MET A 150 -26.74 -5.11 7.92
C MET A 150 -26.22 -4.21 6.79
N PHE A 151 -26.32 -4.64 5.53
CA PHE A 151 -25.82 -3.84 4.42
C PHE A 151 -26.72 -2.64 4.07
N ARG A 152 -28.03 -2.70 4.36
CA ARG A 152 -28.90 -1.52 4.34
C ARG A 152 -28.47 -0.47 5.36
N LEU A 153 -28.15 -0.88 6.59
CA LEU A 153 -27.64 0.02 7.62
C LEU A 153 -26.34 0.73 7.17
N LEU A 154 -25.52 0.03 6.38
CA LEU A 154 -24.25 0.56 5.88
C LEU A 154 -24.35 1.30 4.54
N ASN A 155 -25.52 1.31 3.88
CA ASN A 155 -25.72 1.80 2.50
C ASN A 155 -24.74 1.14 1.51
N ILE A 156 -24.63 -0.17 1.58
CA ILE A 156 -23.80 -0.98 0.69
C ILE A 156 -24.75 -1.84 -0.16
N PRO A 157 -24.84 -1.59 -1.48
CA PRO A 157 -25.56 -2.48 -2.38
C PRO A 157 -24.87 -3.85 -2.43
N VAL A 158 -25.65 -4.93 -2.28
CA VAL A 158 -25.13 -6.30 -2.35
C VAL A 158 -25.96 -7.18 -3.26
N GLU A 159 -25.28 -8.06 -4.00
CA GLU A 159 -25.89 -9.12 -4.77
C GLU A 159 -25.75 -10.47 -4.05
N PHE A 160 -26.86 -11.18 -3.86
CA PHE A 160 -26.82 -12.50 -3.27
C PHE A 160 -26.65 -13.57 -4.35
N LEU A 161 -25.50 -14.25 -4.33
CA LEU A 161 -25.27 -15.44 -5.14
C LEU A 161 -25.74 -16.67 -4.38
N THR A 162 -26.58 -17.48 -5.03
CA THR A 162 -27.02 -18.75 -4.45
C THR A 162 -25.83 -19.71 -4.39
N ALA A 163 -25.45 -20.11 -3.19
CA ALA A 163 -24.38 -21.07 -2.96
C ALA A 163 -24.75 -22.43 -3.56
N ALA A 164 -23.76 -23.08 -4.18
CA ALA A 164 -23.88 -24.45 -4.61
C ALA A 164 -24.02 -25.39 -3.41
N THR A 165 -24.70 -26.51 -3.63
CA THR A 165 -24.83 -27.61 -2.67
C THR A 165 -24.47 -28.91 -3.37
N PRO A 166 -24.19 -29.99 -2.64
CA PRO A 166 -24.02 -31.31 -3.25
C PRO A 166 -25.18 -31.71 -4.18
N ALA A 167 -26.40 -31.25 -3.91
CA ALA A 167 -27.58 -31.55 -4.70
C ALA A 167 -27.72 -30.71 -5.97
N THR A 168 -27.12 -29.51 -6.02
CA THR A 168 -27.23 -28.60 -7.18
C THR A 168 -26.02 -28.66 -8.10
N MET A 169 -24.97 -29.40 -7.73
CA MET A 169 -23.80 -29.57 -8.59
C MET A 169 -24.02 -30.66 -9.63
N GLU A 170 -24.12 -30.26 -10.89
CA GLU A 170 -24.24 -31.19 -12.03
C GLU A 170 -22.92 -31.92 -12.36
N TYR A 171 -21.78 -31.26 -12.11
CA TYR A 171 -20.46 -31.78 -12.46
C TYR A 171 -19.50 -31.76 -11.27
N THR A 172 -18.93 -32.94 -11.00
CA THR A 172 -17.85 -33.14 -10.03
C THR A 172 -16.51 -33.33 -10.77
N PRO A 173 -15.52 -32.44 -10.58
CA PRO A 173 -14.21 -32.59 -11.21
C PRO A 173 -13.51 -33.91 -10.81
N PRO A 174 -12.88 -34.64 -11.75
CA PRO A 174 -12.13 -35.86 -11.44
C PRO A 174 -11.04 -35.67 -10.39
N SER A 175 -10.43 -34.48 -10.35
CA SER A 175 -9.43 -34.12 -9.33
C SER A 175 -10.00 -34.17 -7.90
N ALA A 176 -11.25 -33.71 -7.72
CA ALA A 176 -11.92 -33.72 -6.42
C ALA A 176 -12.22 -35.14 -5.96
N VAL A 177 -12.65 -36.01 -6.89
CA VAL A 177 -12.88 -37.44 -6.61
C VAL A 177 -11.57 -38.11 -6.19
N LYS A 178 -10.49 -37.90 -6.96
CA LYS A 178 -9.16 -38.46 -6.66
C LYS A 178 -8.64 -37.99 -5.30
N ALA A 179 -8.86 -36.72 -4.96
CA ALA A 179 -8.49 -36.14 -3.68
C ALA A 179 -9.41 -36.52 -2.52
N LYS A 180 -10.54 -37.20 -2.78
CA LYS A 180 -11.59 -37.53 -1.81
C LYS A 180 -12.11 -36.28 -1.08
N LEU A 181 -12.27 -35.17 -1.81
CA LEU A 181 -12.77 -33.92 -1.25
C LEU A 181 -14.22 -34.11 -0.77
N SER A 182 -14.54 -33.60 0.43
CA SER A 182 -15.90 -33.74 0.95
C SER A 182 -16.91 -32.96 0.08
N PRO A 183 -18.16 -33.44 -0.05
CA PRO A 183 -19.16 -32.77 -0.86
C PRO A 183 -19.39 -31.30 -0.47
N GLY A 184 -19.35 -30.99 0.83
CA GLY A 184 -19.48 -29.62 1.33
C GLY A 184 -18.32 -28.70 0.93
N ARG A 185 -17.07 -29.18 1.01
CA ARG A 185 -15.90 -28.42 0.56
C ARG A 185 -15.91 -28.20 -0.96
N LEU A 186 -16.33 -29.21 -1.71
CA LEU A 186 -16.49 -29.09 -3.16
C LEU A 186 -17.58 -28.08 -3.53
N ALA A 187 -18.71 -28.09 -2.82
CA ALA A 187 -19.79 -27.13 -3.01
C ALA A 187 -19.34 -25.70 -2.67
N CYS A 188 -18.60 -25.49 -1.58
CA CYS A 188 -17.98 -24.21 -1.24
C CYS A 188 -17.04 -23.72 -2.36
N TRP A 189 -16.13 -24.58 -2.84
CA TRP A 189 -15.28 -24.26 -3.99
C TRP A 189 -16.12 -23.84 -5.19
N ARG A 190 -17.16 -24.60 -5.54
CA ARG A 190 -18.04 -24.27 -6.67
C ARG A 190 -18.70 -22.91 -6.52
N SER A 191 -19.21 -22.57 -5.33
CA SER A 191 -19.84 -21.27 -5.06
C SER A 191 -18.89 -20.10 -5.33
N HIS A 192 -17.65 -20.16 -4.84
CA HIS A 192 -16.66 -19.11 -5.12
C HIS A 192 -16.25 -19.09 -6.60
N MET A 193 -16.09 -20.24 -7.24
CA MET A 193 -15.78 -20.28 -8.67
C MET A 193 -16.89 -19.65 -9.52
N ASN A 194 -18.16 -19.81 -9.14
CA ASN A 194 -19.28 -19.15 -9.81
C ASN A 194 -19.20 -17.63 -9.65
N ALA A 195 -18.91 -17.12 -8.45
CA ALA A 195 -18.71 -15.69 -8.21
C ALA A 195 -17.54 -15.13 -9.05
N LEU A 196 -16.39 -15.82 -9.05
CA LEU A 196 -15.23 -15.43 -9.85
C LEU A 196 -15.53 -15.44 -11.36
N GLN A 197 -16.30 -16.42 -11.85
CA GLN A 197 -16.75 -16.47 -13.24
C GLN A 197 -17.63 -15.28 -13.59
N ASP A 198 -18.54 -14.91 -12.68
CA ASP A 198 -19.43 -13.78 -12.87
C ASP A 198 -18.68 -12.45 -12.94
N ILE A 199 -17.72 -12.25 -12.03
CA ILE A 199 -16.80 -11.10 -12.03
C ILE A 199 -16.10 -10.94 -13.37
N VAL A 200 -15.56 -12.03 -13.90
CA VAL A 200 -14.84 -12.01 -15.18
C VAL A 200 -15.79 -11.81 -16.36
N ARG A 201 -17.01 -12.35 -16.29
CA ARG A 201 -18.03 -12.22 -17.35
C ARG A 201 -18.54 -10.78 -17.48
N HIS A 202 -18.79 -10.13 -16.36
CA HIS A 202 -19.30 -8.76 -16.31
C HIS A 202 -18.19 -7.69 -16.37
N ASP A 203 -16.93 -8.12 -16.44
CA ASP A 203 -15.76 -7.23 -16.50
C ASP A 203 -15.70 -6.24 -15.32
N TYR A 204 -16.06 -6.70 -14.11
CA TYR A 204 -15.90 -5.88 -12.89
C TYR A 204 -14.41 -5.68 -12.59
N PRO A 205 -13.92 -4.42 -12.43
CA PRO A 205 -12.50 -4.16 -12.13
C PRO A 205 -12.07 -4.70 -10.77
N VAL A 206 -12.97 -4.59 -9.80
CA VAL A 206 -12.84 -5.07 -8.42
C VAL A 206 -14.20 -5.60 -7.98
N ALA A 207 -14.19 -6.67 -7.20
CA ALA A 207 -15.38 -7.17 -6.53
C ALA A 207 -15.04 -7.63 -5.11
N THR A 208 -16.01 -7.53 -4.21
CA THR A 208 -15.96 -8.07 -2.85
C THR A 208 -16.81 -9.33 -2.79
N ILE A 209 -16.28 -10.41 -2.21
CA ILE A 209 -17.01 -11.67 -1.98
C ILE A 209 -17.04 -11.92 -0.48
N LEU A 210 -18.26 -12.10 0.04
CA LEU A 210 -18.54 -12.40 1.44
C LEU A 210 -19.32 -13.72 1.55
N GLU A 211 -19.09 -14.49 2.60
CA GLU A 211 -19.96 -15.62 2.99
C GLU A 211 -21.14 -15.08 3.84
N ASP A 212 -22.25 -15.83 3.92
CA ASP A 212 -23.45 -15.40 4.67
C ASP A 212 -23.32 -15.47 6.20
N ASP A 213 -22.21 -16.00 6.71
CA ASP A 213 -21.95 -16.22 8.13
C ASP A 213 -20.94 -15.22 8.71
N VAL A 214 -20.96 -13.97 8.24
CA VAL A 214 -20.02 -12.94 8.70
C VAL A 214 -20.71 -11.75 9.37
N SER A 215 -19.95 -11.05 10.21
CA SER A 215 -20.19 -9.64 10.54
C SER A 215 -19.11 -8.78 9.90
N VAL A 216 -19.41 -7.50 9.74
CA VAL A 216 -18.49 -6.52 9.17
C VAL A 216 -18.32 -5.33 10.12
N GLU A 217 -17.17 -4.68 10.01
CA GLU A 217 -16.87 -3.42 10.70
C GLU A 217 -17.84 -2.32 10.26
N MET A 218 -18.36 -1.52 11.21
CA MET A 218 -19.34 -0.48 10.90
C MET A 218 -18.77 0.61 9.98
N GLN A 219 -17.46 0.82 10.06
CA GLN A 219 -16.72 1.74 9.20
C GLN A 219 -16.05 1.03 8.00
N LEU A 220 -16.58 -0.11 7.54
CA LEU A 220 -15.97 -0.92 6.48
C LEU A 220 -15.50 -0.10 5.28
N VAL A 221 -16.37 0.74 4.71
CA VAL A 221 -16.05 1.56 3.53
C VAL A 221 -14.90 2.51 3.83
N ASP A 222 -14.96 3.26 4.93
CA ASP A 222 -13.94 4.25 5.27
C ASP A 222 -12.58 3.58 5.57
N ARG A 223 -12.59 2.43 6.25
CA ARG A 223 -11.39 1.63 6.56
C ARG A 223 -10.74 1.05 5.32
N VAL A 224 -11.54 0.54 4.36
CA VAL A 224 -11.01 0.07 3.07
C VAL A 224 -10.48 1.24 2.24
N ALA A 225 -11.20 2.36 2.18
CA ALA A 225 -10.75 3.56 1.47
C ALA A 225 -9.42 4.11 2.01
N ALA A 226 -9.18 4.01 3.33
CA ALA A 226 -7.89 4.37 3.93
C ALA A 226 -6.78 3.33 3.65
N SER A 227 -7.13 2.05 3.55
CA SER A 227 -6.17 0.95 3.37
C SER A 227 -5.68 0.84 1.92
N MET A 228 -6.59 0.87 0.95
CA MET A 228 -6.32 0.57 -0.46
C MET A 228 -5.25 1.45 -1.14
N PRO A 229 -5.08 2.75 -0.82
CA PRO A 229 -3.99 3.56 -1.33
C PRO A 229 -2.58 3.03 -0.99
N HIS A 230 -2.46 2.24 0.07
CA HIS A 230 -1.20 1.62 0.49
C HIS A 230 -0.96 0.24 -0.15
N VAL A 231 -1.95 -0.30 -0.87
CA VAL A 231 -1.86 -1.60 -1.53
C VAL A 231 -1.21 -1.43 -2.92
N PRO A 232 -0.11 -2.13 -3.23
CA PRO A 232 0.50 -2.11 -4.56
C PRO A 232 -0.49 -2.49 -5.67
N ALA A 233 -0.41 -1.82 -6.81
CA ALA A 233 -1.38 -1.93 -7.91
C ALA A 233 -1.47 -3.32 -8.56
N ASP A 234 -0.50 -4.22 -8.33
CA ASP A 234 -0.45 -5.57 -8.89
C ASP A 234 -1.12 -6.64 -8.01
N TRP A 235 -1.85 -6.22 -6.97
CA TRP A 235 -2.60 -7.09 -6.07
C TRP A 235 -3.62 -7.98 -6.83
N ASP A 236 -3.67 -9.25 -6.44
CA ASP A 236 -4.68 -10.20 -6.93
C ASP A 236 -5.85 -10.29 -5.92
N MET A 237 -5.57 -10.27 -4.61
CA MET A 237 -6.57 -10.35 -3.55
C MET A 237 -6.27 -9.41 -2.38
N PHE A 238 -7.31 -8.85 -1.77
CA PHE A 238 -7.23 -8.07 -0.53
C PHE A 238 -8.24 -8.61 0.49
N TYR A 239 -7.76 -9.26 1.54
CA TYR A 239 -8.60 -9.91 2.55
C TYR A 239 -9.14 -8.90 3.55
N LEU A 240 -10.46 -8.89 3.72
CA LEU A 240 -11.13 -8.12 4.76
C LEU A 240 -11.17 -8.91 6.07
N GLY A 241 -11.16 -10.24 5.98
CA GLY A 241 -10.97 -11.14 7.11
C GLY A 241 -10.34 -12.47 6.67
N HIS A 242 -9.50 -13.06 7.51
CA HIS A 242 -8.84 -14.33 7.22
C HIS A 242 -8.46 -15.09 8.51
N CYS A 243 -8.07 -16.36 8.36
CA CYS A 243 -7.60 -17.21 9.46
C CYS A 243 -6.09 -17.50 9.42
N SER A 244 -5.35 -16.85 8.51
CA SER A 244 -3.92 -17.07 8.31
C SER A 244 -3.07 -16.80 9.54
N THR A 245 -2.14 -17.71 9.84
CA THR A 245 -1.17 -17.60 10.94
C THR A 245 0.20 -18.14 10.51
N GLY A 246 1.23 -17.93 11.33
CA GLY A 246 2.57 -18.48 11.11
C GLY A 246 3.17 -18.05 9.76
N LYS A 247 3.70 -19.01 8.99
CA LYS A 247 4.36 -18.72 7.71
C LYS A 247 3.47 -18.02 6.65
N TYR A 248 2.15 -18.16 6.78
CA TYR A 248 1.17 -17.53 5.89
C TYR A 248 0.95 -16.04 6.21
N PHE A 249 1.27 -15.64 7.44
CA PHE A 249 1.06 -14.31 7.97
C PHE A 249 2.34 -13.47 7.81
N GLY A 250 2.38 -12.64 6.76
CA GLY A 250 3.54 -11.80 6.44
C GLY A 250 3.58 -10.50 7.24
N PRO A 251 4.58 -9.64 6.99
CA PRO A 251 4.74 -8.36 7.66
C PRO A 251 3.70 -7.32 7.21
N LEU A 252 3.63 -6.20 7.92
CA LEU A 252 2.93 -5.02 7.45
C LEU A 252 3.58 -4.46 6.19
N VAL A 253 2.78 -3.84 5.32
CA VAL A 253 3.30 -3.08 4.18
C VAL A 253 4.07 -1.87 4.74
N LYS A 254 5.25 -1.61 4.19
CA LYS A 254 6.12 -0.54 4.69
C LYS A 254 5.42 0.82 4.60
N GLY A 255 5.35 1.53 5.73
CA GLY A 255 4.79 2.89 5.80
C GLY A 255 3.31 2.96 6.18
N THR A 256 2.69 1.83 6.53
CA THR A 256 1.31 1.78 7.03
C THR A 256 1.15 0.70 8.12
N GLU A 257 0.19 0.89 9.01
CA GLU A 257 -0.23 -0.11 10.00
C GLU A 257 -1.54 -0.82 9.58
N ASP A 258 -2.21 -0.32 8.53
CA ASP A 258 -3.54 -0.77 8.12
C ASP A 258 -3.53 -1.93 7.12
N VAL A 259 -2.36 -2.20 6.52
CA VAL A 259 -2.23 -3.19 5.45
C VAL A 259 -1.12 -4.18 5.75
N ARG A 260 -1.43 -5.46 5.57
CA ARG A 260 -0.53 -6.59 5.74
C ARG A 260 -0.32 -7.37 4.46
N ILE A 261 0.88 -7.91 4.28
CA ILE A 261 1.20 -8.89 3.23
C ILE A 261 0.79 -10.29 3.71
N LEU A 262 0.07 -11.03 2.87
CA LEU A 262 -0.19 -12.45 3.11
C LEU A 262 0.67 -13.31 2.18
N ASN A 263 1.44 -14.22 2.77
CA ASN A 263 2.17 -15.26 2.03
C ASN A 263 1.25 -16.43 1.63
N GLY A 264 -0.05 -16.30 1.87
CA GLY A 264 -1.09 -17.30 1.65
C GLY A 264 -2.25 -17.04 2.59
N ALA A 265 -3.47 -17.24 2.11
CA ALA A 265 -4.66 -16.87 2.84
C ALA A 265 -5.53 -18.09 3.17
N TRP A 266 -5.85 -18.25 4.45
CA TRP A 266 -6.81 -19.23 4.96
C TRP A 266 -8.13 -18.55 5.28
N CYS A 267 -9.23 -19.30 5.15
CA CYS A 267 -10.61 -18.80 5.14
C CYS A 267 -10.90 -17.83 3.99
N THR A 268 -12.12 -17.90 3.45
CA THR A 268 -12.60 -17.10 2.31
C THR A 268 -13.85 -16.31 2.64
N HIS A 269 -14.11 -16.10 3.93
CA HIS A 269 -15.35 -15.51 4.44
C HIS A 269 -15.52 -14.04 4.08
N GLY A 270 -14.43 -13.31 3.82
CA GLY A 270 -14.53 -11.98 3.25
C GLY A 270 -13.24 -11.48 2.60
N TYR A 271 -13.28 -11.27 1.28
CA TYR A 271 -12.16 -10.74 0.51
C TYR A 271 -12.60 -9.92 -0.69
N MET A 272 -11.78 -8.96 -1.07
CA MET A 272 -11.82 -8.28 -2.35
C MET A 272 -10.89 -8.98 -3.33
N VAL A 273 -11.23 -8.96 -4.61
CA VAL A 273 -10.44 -9.55 -5.69
C VAL A 273 -10.38 -8.58 -6.87
N SER A 274 -9.19 -8.37 -7.41
CA SER A 274 -9.03 -7.60 -8.64
C SER A 274 -9.46 -8.44 -9.83
N GLN A 275 -9.82 -7.81 -10.94
CA GLN A 275 -10.20 -8.55 -12.14
C GLN A 275 -9.09 -9.48 -12.65
N ARG A 276 -7.84 -9.04 -12.55
CA ARG A 276 -6.65 -9.86 -12.82
C ARG A 276 -6.61 -11.06 -11.87
N GLY A 277 -6.80 -10.82 -10.58
CA GLY A 277 -6.87 -11.86 -9.56
C GLY A 277 -7.96 -12.89 -9.85
N ALA A 278 -9.16 -12.45 -10.23
CA ALA A 278 -10.27 -13.34 -10.54
C ALA A 278 -9.96 -14.26 -11.73
N ARG A 279 -9.43 -13.72 -12.84
CA ARG A 279 -8.98 -14.53 -13.99
C ARG A 279 -7.90 -15.54 -13.61
N LYS A 280 -6.95 -15.12 -12.76
CA LYS A 280 -5.84 -15.95 -12.29
C LYS A 280 -6.34 -17.11 -11.43
N LEU A 281 -7.22 -16.82 -10.46
CA LEU A 281 -7.84 -17.81 -9.58
C LEU A 281 -8.69 -18.81 -10.37
N LEU A 282 -9.50 -18.35 -11.34
CA LEU A 282 -10.29 -19.25 -12.19
C LEU A 282 -9.41 -20.29 -12.90
N ARG A 283 -8.25 -19.88 -13.40
CA ARG A 283 -7.31 -20.78 -14.08
C ARG A 283 -6.60 -21.72 -13.09
N LEU A 284 -6.08 -21.17 -12.00
CA LEU A 284 -5.24 -21.92 -11.06
C LEU A 284 -6.05 -22.87 -10.16
N LEU A 285 -7.31 -22.54 -9.89
CA LEU A 285 -8.21 -23.31 -9.03
C LEU A 285 -9.22 -24.17 -9.82
N ALA A 286 -9.07 -24.28 -11.15
CA ALA A 286 -9.99 -25.04 -12.01
C ALA A 286 -10.12 -26.53 -11.63
N ASN A 287 -9.05 -27.11 -11.08
CA ASN A 287 -8.98 -28.51 -10.69
C ASN A 287 -8.84 -28.63 -9.16
N PRO A 288 -9.96 -28.70 -8.42
CA PRO A 288 -9.92 -28.74 -6.96
C PRO A 288 -9.29 -30.04 -6.46
N VAL A 289 -8.30 -29.92 -5.59
CA VAL A 289 -7.63 -31.04 -4.90
C VAL A 289 -7.65 -30.88 -3.37
N ASP A 290 -8.13 -29.75 -2.87
CA ASP A 290 -8.38 -29.45 -1.46
C ASP A 290 -9.53 -28.43 -1.35
N ALA A 291 -9.87 -27.99 -0.13
CA ALA A 291 -10.72 -26.84 0.10
C ALA A 291 -10.13 -25.59 -0.59
N ILE A 292 -11.02 -24.68 -1.02
CA ILE A 292 -10.61 -23.53 -1.83
C ILE A 292 -9.61 -22.62 -1.12
N ASP A 293 -9.79 -22.39 0.17
CA ASP A 293 -8.88 -21.63 1.02
C ASP A 293 -7.51 -22.29 1.13
N GLY A 294 -7.45 -23.62 1.35
CA GLY A 294 -6.19 -24.37 1.36
C GLY A 294 -5.43 -24.28 0.03
N MET A 295 -6.16 -24.33 -1.09
CA MET A 295 -5.55 -24.14 -2.41
C MET A 295 -5.03 -22.70 -2.60
N ILE A 296 -5.79 -21.69 -2.19
CA ILE A 296 -5.35 -20.28 -2.25
C ILE A 296 -4.11 -20.06 -1.37
N ALA A 297 -4.09 -20.62 -0.15
CA ALA A 297 -2.94 -20.57 0.74
C ALA A 297 -1.69 -21.17 0.09
N ALA A 298 -1.85 -22.30 -0.63
CA ALA A 298 -0.75 -22.94 -1.35
C ALA A 298 -0.26 -22.10 -2.54
N LEU A 299 -1.14 -21.43 -3.27
CA LEU A 299 -0.77 -20.51 -4.36
C LEU A 299 0.02 -19.31 -3.82
N GLY A 300 -0.41 -18.74 -2.68
CA GLY A 300 0.29 -17.63 -2.03
C GLY A 300 1.71 -18.01 -1.63
N LEU A 301 1.91 -19.20 -1.06
CA LEU A 301 3.24 -19.66 -0.64
C LEU A 301 4.20 -19.87 -1.82
N LYS A 302 3.66 -20.15 -3.00
CA LYS A 302 4.41 -20.28 -4.25
C LYS A 302 4.61 -18.94 -4.96
N HIS A 303 4.10 -17.85 -4.40
CA HIS A 303 4.05 -16.52 -5.03
C HIS A 303 3.32 -16.53 -6.39
N GLU A 304 2.37 -17.46 -6.55
CA GLU A 304 1.52 -17.54 -7.74
C GLU A 304 0.34 -16.59 -7.65
N ILE A 305 0.06 -15.99 -6.50
CA ILE A 305 -0.92 -14.91 -6.29
C ILE A 305 -0.34 -13.87 -5.33
N VAL A 306 -0.71 -12.60 -5.52
CA VAL A 306 -0.32 -11.50 -4.64
C VAL A 306 -1.49 -11.13 -3.74
N SER A 307 -1.35 -11.39 -2.44
CA SER A 307 -2.44 -11.20 -1.47
C SER A 307 -2.04 -10.25 -0.35
N TYR A 308 -2.94 -9.35 -0.01
CA TYR A 308 -2.84 -8.44 1.12
C TYR A 308 -4.04 -8.65 2.06
N ALA A 309 -3.99 -8.04 3.23
CA ALA A 309 -5.10 -8.04 4.18
C ALA A 309 -5.21 -6.70 4.92
N ALA A 310 -6.44 -6.34 5.29
CA ALA A 310 -6.67 -5.28 6.26
C ALA A 310 -6.13 -5.68 7.64
N ASN A 311 -5.58 -4.71 8.37
CA ASN A 311 -5.05 -4.88 9.71
C ASN A 311 -5.53 -3.74 10.62
N PRO A 312 -6.32 -4.00 11.69
CA PRO A 312 -7.01 -5.26 12.01
C PRO A 312 -8.02 -5.72 10.94
N SER A 313 -8.55 -6.93 11.10
CA SER A 313 -9.59 -7.48 10.22
C SER A 313 -10.87 -6.63 10.29
N LEU A 314 -11.51 -6.45 9.13
CA LEU A 314 -12.74 -5.68 8.96
C LEU A 314 -13.97 -6.59 8.78
N VAL A 315 -13.76 -7.89 8.59
CA VAL A 315 -14.82 -8.90 8.45
C VAL A 315 -14.46 -10.11 9.32
N ALA A 316 -15.42 -10.59 10.08
CA ALA A 316 -15.24 -11.69 11.01
C ALA A 316 -16.32 -12.76 10.82
N GLN A 317 -15.95 -14.03 10.96
CA GLN A 317 -16.94 -15.11 10.95
C GLN A 317 -17.72 -15.16 12.25
N ILE A 318 -19.02 -15.29 12.10
CA ILE A 318 -19.98 -15.55 13.15
C ILE A 318 -20.18 -17.06 13.24
N ARG A 319 -19.78 -17.62 14.38
CA ARG A 319 -20.02 -19.02 14.71
C ARG A 319 -20.43 -19.16 16.15
N SER A 320 -21.68 -19.50 16.39
CA SER A 320 -22.19 -19.84 17.72
C SER A 320 -22.72 -21.27 17.74
N SER A 321 -23.05 -21.77 18.93
CA SER A 321 -23.63 -23.11 19.07
C SER A 321 -24.98 -23.24 18.38
N ASP A 322 -25.74 -22.15 18.32
CA ASP A 322 -27.05 -22.02 17.67
C ASP A 322 -26.95 -21.61 16.19
N ASP A 323 -25.81 -21.09 15.74
CA ASP A 323 -25.53 -20.79 14.33
C ASP A 323 -24.17 -21.38 13.89
N PRO A 324 -24.07 -22.71 13.73
CA PRO A 324 -22.82 -23.37 13.32
C PRO A 324 -22.56 -23.21 11.82
N SER A 325 -21.34 -23.57 11.39
CA SER A 325 -21.02 -23.67 9.96
C SER A 325 -21.83 -24.79 9.29
N ASP A 326 -22.35 -24.48 8.09
CA ASP A 326 -23.01 -25.46 7.21
C ASP A 326 -22.02 -26.41 6.51
N ILE A 327 -20.70 -26.19 6.65
CA ILE A 327 -19.66 -27.10 6.16
C ILE A 327 -19.19 -28.00 7.33
N PRO A 328 -19.48 -29.32 7.29
CA PRO A 328 -19.09 -30.24 8.35
C PRO A 328 -17.57 -30.27 8.57
N ALA A 329 -17.15 -30.38 9.84
CA ALA A 329 -15.75 -30.41 10.26
C ALA A 329 -14.90 -29.19 9.83
N SER A 330 -15.55 -28.04 9.60
CA SER A 330 -14.86 -26.74 9.63
C SER A 330 -14.57 -26.38 11.09
N GLY A 331 -13.37 -25.88 11.39
CA GLY A 331 -12.93 -25.67 12.77
C GLY A 331 -13.85 -24.74 13.58
N HIS A 332 -14.07 -25.04 14.86
CA HIS A 332 -14.93 -24.25 15.77
C HIS A 332 -14.20 -23.04 16.40
N GLY A 333 -13.33 -22.38 15.64
CA GLY A 333 -12.57 -21.23 16.13
C GLY A 333 -13.45 -20.00 16.29
N ARG A 334 -13.51 -19.43 17.51
CA ARG A 334 -14.21 -18.18 17.82
C ARG A 334 -13.56 -17.04 17.02
N LEU A 335 -14.34 -16.32 16.21
CA LEU A 335 -13.89 -15.08 15.55
C LEU A 335 -14.76 -13.86 15.91
N TRP A 336 -15.53 -13.93 17.00
CA TRP A 336 -16.40 -12.83 17.45
C TRP A 336 -15.70 -11.55 17.94
N GLU A 337 -14.37 -11.58 18.12
CA GLU A 337 -13.60 -10.54 18.83
C GLU A 337 -12.62 -9.77 17.93
N GLY A 338 -12.80 -9.80 16.60
CA GLY A 338 -11.87 -9.18 15.66
C GLY A 338 -12.21 -7.77 15.19
N LEU A 339 -13.43 -7.28 15.43
CA LEU A 339 -13.94 -6.01 14.91
C LEU A 339 -13.95 -4.93 16.01
N ASP A 340 -13.61 -3.69 15.65
CA ASP A 340 -13.64 -2.56 16.55
C ASP A 340 -15.09 -2.17 16.86
N ILE A 341 -15.93 -2.07 15.81
CA ILE A 341 -17.37 -1.84 15.92
C ILE A 341 -18.12 -2.87 15.06
N ASP A 342 -18.65 -3.89 15.71
CA ASP A 342 -19.41 -4.97 15.08
C ASP A 342 -20.81 -4.48 14.63
N THR A 343 -21.03 -4.44 13.31
CA THR A 343 -22.30 -3.95 12.74
C THR A 343 -23.49 -4.81 13.14
N ARG A 344 -23.35 -6.13 13.22
CA ARG A 344 -24.46 -7.01 13.61
C ARG A 344 -24.88 -6.78 15.05
N LYS A 345 -23.92 -6.63 15.98
CA LYS A 345 -24.23 -6.24 17.37
C LYS A 345 -24.96 -4.90 17.40
N LYS A 346 -24.50 -3.93 16.59
CA LYS A 346 -25.15 -2.62 16.54
C LYS A 346 -26.58 -2.69 16.00
N LEU A 347 -26.80 -3.50 14.96
CA LEU A 347 -28.12 -3.75 14.41
C LEU A 347 -29.05 -4.39 15.46
N ASP A 348 -28.58 -5.40 16.20
CA ASP A 348 -29.35 -6.04 17.26
C ASP A 348 -29.73 -5.05 18.38
N GLU A 349 -28.82 -4.14 18.75
CA GLU A 349 -29.13 -3.04 19.68
C GLU A 349 -30.24 -2.14 19.15
N LEU A 350 -30.13 -1.70 17.89
CA LEU A 350 -31.12 -0.81 17.28
C LEU A 350 -32.50 -1.46 17.18
N ILE A 351 -32.56 -2.75 16.85
CA ILE A 351 -33.81 -3.53 16.81
C ILE A 351 -34.41 -3.63 18.22
N LYS A 352 -33.60 -3.92 19.24
CA LYS A 352 -34.07 -4.05 20.64
C LYS A 352 -34.55 -2.73 21.23
N HIS A 353 -33.91 -1.63 20.88
CA HIS A 353 -34.23 -0.30 21.42
C HIS A 353 -35.23 0.48 20.55
N GLY A 354 -35.67 -0.09 19.43
CA GLY A 354 -36.77 0.43 18.62
C GLY A 354 -36.45 1.73 17.88
N ASP A 355 -35.24 1.87 17.33
CA ASP A 355 -34.89 3.08 16.56
C ASP A 355 -35.70 3.12 15.24
N PRO A 356 -36.58 4.11 15.05
CA PRO A 356 -37.44 4.21 13.86
C PRO A 356 -36.66 4.39 12.53
N LEU A 357 -35.35 4.67 12.56
CA LEU A 357 -34.53 4.81 11.35
C LEU A 357 -34.31 3.51 10.57
N LEU A 358 -34.58 2.34 11.15
CA LEU A 358 -34.48 1.04 10.48
C LEU A 358 -35.79 0.54 9.85
N LEU A 359 -36.93 1.17 10.15
CA LEU A 359 -38.26 0.69 9.76
C LEU A 359 -38.91 1.46 8.59
N GLY A 360 -38.18 2.35 7.91
CA GLY A 360 -38.73 3.16 6.82
C GLY A 360 -37.74 3.49 5.74
#